data_AF-A0A2A3DL38-F1
#
_entry.id   AF-A0A2A3DL38-F1
#
_cell.length_a   1.000
_cell.length_b   1.000
_cell.length_c   1.000
_cell.angle_alpha   90.00
_cell.angle_beta   90.00
_cell.angle_gamma   90.00
#
_symmetry.space_group_name_H-M   'P 1'
#
loop_
_entity.id
_entity.type
_entity.pdbx_description
1 polymer ?
#
loop_
_entity_poly.entity_id
_entity_poly.type
_entity_poly.pdbx_seq_one_letter_code
_entity_poly.pdbx_strand_id
1 'polypeptide(L)'
;MATVSTAKVIFSRRNGGSILSKSLLTAMPPKKPIWHARIWQQILKLSHAWDRAKLAHDILIFDEGYVQAVGSLALLNGNADKAVLETMLGDVPVADFTIRVLAPRATVAARLRQRMERAPPAERLFEADFEINMRSLSVFRTISDILAASGRDIVCARTSSQRSTMESAQVVERAIIARYILSTTDGERRRVEQPSEAVGCHGP
;
A
#
# COMPACT_ATOMS: atom_id res chain seq x y z
N MET A 1 0.39 11.59 -28.68
CA MET A 1 1.78 11.11 -28.67
C MET A 1 1.83 9.92 -27.73
N ALA A 2 1.96 8.71 -28.28
CA ALA A 2 1.80 7.45 -27.55
C ALA A 2 3.13 7.05 -26.88
N THR A 3 3.10 6.84 -25.57
CA THR A 3 4.15 6.12 -24.86
C THR A 3 3.61 4.74 -24.49
N VAL A 4 3.87 3.78 -25.37
CA VAL A 4 3.79 2.35 -25.04
C VAL A 4 4.91 2.08 -24.04
N SER A 5 4.58 1.92 -22.77
CA SER A 5 5.52 1.39 -21.78
C SER A 5 5.50 -0.12 -21.86
N THR A 6 6.52 -0.69 -22.49
CA THR A 6 6.75 -2.12 -22.60
C THR A 6 6.96 -2.70 -21.19
N ALA A 7 6.00 -3.51 -20.76
CA ALA A 7 6.13 -4.33 -19.57
C ALA A 7 7.28 -5.34 -19.76
N LYS A 8 8.48 -5.01 -19.27
CA LYS A 8 9.52 -6.01 -18.99
C LYS A 8 9.03 -6.85 -17.81
N VAL A 9 8.38 -7.97 -18.13
CA VAL A 9 8.07 -9.02 -17.15
C VAL A 9 9.38 -9.74 -16.83
N ILE A 10 10.12 -9.22 -15.85
CA ILE A 10 11.23 -9.94 -15.24
C ILE A 10 10.63 -10.84 -14.16
N PHE A 11 10.45 -12.12 -14.47
CA PHE A 11 10.17 -13.15 -13.46
C PHE A 11 11.44 -13.36 -12.62
N SER A 12 11.56 -12.63 -11.51
CA SER A 12 12.51 -12.98 -10.46
C SER A 12 11.80 -13.91 -9.48
N ARG A 13 12.20 -15.18 -9.46
CA ARG A 13 11.67 -16.19 -8.55
C ARG A 13 12.29 -15.97 -7.15
N ARG A 14 11.57 -15.28 -6.26
CA ARG A 14 11.77 -15.32 -4.81
C ARG A 14 10.39 -15.59 -4.17
N ASN A 15 10.29 -16.66 -3.39
CA ASN A 15 9.00 -17.30 -3.03
C ASN A 15 8.05 -16.48 -2.13
N GLY A 16 8.49 -15.36 -1.54
CA GLY A 16 7.69 -14.59 -0.57
C GLY A 16 6.42 -13.97 -1.16
N GLY A 17 6.51 -13.33 -2.32
CA GLY A 17 5.34 -12.71 -2.97
C GLY A 17 4.32 -13.69 -3.54
N SER A 18 4.76 -14.90 -3.88
CA SER A 18 3.89 -15.98 -4.38
C SER A 18 2.97 -16.53 -3.29
N ILE A 19 3.45 -16.61 -2.04
CA ILE A 19 2.66 -17.11 -0.90
C ILE A 19 1.62 -16.07 -0.49
N LEU A 20 2.03 -14.80 -0.34
CA LEU A 20 1.10 -13.71 0.01
C LEU A 20 0.02 -13.51 -1.06
N SER A 21 0.40 -13.51 -2.36
CA SER A 21 -0.59 -13.39 -3.44
C SER A 21 -1.59 -14.54 -3.44
N LYS A 22 -1.15 -15.79 -3.25
CA LYS A 22 -2.06 -16.94 -3.15
C LYS A 22 -2.97 -16.86 -1.93
N SER A 23 -2.45 -16.50 -0.76
CA SER A 23 -3.24 -16.35 0.47
C SER A 23 -4.35 -15.31 0.29
N LEU A 24 -3.97 -14.11 -0.16
CA LEU A 24 -4.89 -12.99 -0.37
C LEU A 24 -5.98 -13.32 -1.42
N LEU A 25 -5.60 -13.93 -2.54
CA LEU A 25 -6.55 -14.27 -3.62
C LEU A 25 -7.48 -15.44 -3.26
N THR A 26 -7.05 -16.33 -2.37
CA THR A 26 -7.89 -17.44 -1.89
C THR A 26 -8.89 -16.96 -0.85
N ALA A 27 -8.50 -16.02 0.03
CA ALA A 27 -9.36 -15.49 1.07
C ALA A 27 -10.45 -14.53 0.53
N MET A 28 -10.13 -13.73 -0.49
CA MET A 28 -11.06 -12.78 -1.12
C MET A 28 -11.02 -12.89 -2.65
N PRO A 29 -11.51 -13.99 -3.23
CA PRO A 29 -11.45 -14.17 -4.68
C PRO A 29 -12.29 -13.08 -5.38
N PRO A 30 -11.72 -12.37 -6.38
CA PRO A 30 -12.48 -11.42 -7.19
C PRO A 30 -13.59 -12.11 -7.98
N LYS A 31 -14.71 -11.43 -8.20
CA LYS A 31 -15.86 -12.00 -8.95
C LYS A 31 -15.57 -12.31 -10.42
N LYS A 32 -14.55 -11.68 -11.02
CA LYS A 32 -14.22 -11.84 -12.44
C LYS A 32 -12.77 -12.32 -12.62
N PRO A 33 -12.50 -13.25 -13.56
CA PRO A 33 -11.15 -13.80 -13.78
C PRO A 33 -10.15 -12.73 -14.24
N ILE A 34 -10.60 -11.74 -15.01
CA ILE A 34 -9.75 -10.62 -15.45
C ILE A 34 -9.24 -9.77 -14.27
N TRP A 35 -10.07 -9.61 -13.24
CA TRP A 35 -9.71 -8.89 -12.02
C TRP A 35 -8.76 -9.70 -11.15
N HIS A 36 -8.93 -11.03 -11.12
CA HIS A 36 -7.99 -11.93 -10.46
C HIS A 36 -6.57 -11.79 -11.06
N ALA A 37 -6.44 -11.85 -12.38
CA ALA A 37 -5.14 -11.67 -13.05
C ALA A 37 -4.51 -10.30 -12.77
N ARG A 38 -5.31 -9.22 -12.85
CA ARG A 38 -4.86 -7.84 -12.57
C ARG A 38 -4.33 -7.70 -11.14
N ILE A 39 -5.10 -8.15 -10.15
CA ILE A 39 -4.72 -8.03 -8.74
C ILE A 39 -3.52 -8.92 -8.42
N TRP A 40 -3.47 -10.14 -8.95
CA TRP A 40 -2.31 -11.02 -8.81
C TRP A 40 -1.03 -10.33 -9.29
N GLN A 41 -1.06 -9.72 -10.48
CA GLN A 41 0.08 -8.99 -11.03
C GLN A 41 0.47 -7.80 -10.16
N GLN A 42 -0.51 -7.06 -9.63
CA GLN A 42 -0.27 -5.93 -8.73
C GLN A 42 0.41 -6.37 -7.43
N ILE A 43 -0.07 -7.44 -6.79
CA ILE A 43 0.52 -7.98 -5.55
C ILE A 43 1.96 -8.46 -5.80
N LEU A 44 2.24 -9.08 -6.95
CA LEU A 44 3.61 -9.48 -7.30
C LEU A 44 4.54 -8.28 -7.46
N LYS A 45 4.12 -7.25 -8.21
CA LYS A 45 4.91 -6.01 -8.38
C LYS A 45 5.19 -5.35 -7.04
N LEU A 46 4.16 -5.25 -6.20
CA LEU A 46 4.25 -4.69 -4.86
C LEU A 46 5.19 -5.49 -3.96
N SER A 47 5.11 -6.83 -3.99
CA SER A 47 6.00 -7.69 -3.21
C SER A 47 7.46 -7.50 -3.60
N HIS A 48 7.76 -7.35 -4.88
CA HIS A 48 9.12 -7.08 -5.32
C HIS A 48 9.60 -5.70 -4.90
N ALA A 49 8.74 -4.68 -4.98
CA ALA A 49 9.08 -3.34 -4.51
C ALA A 49 9.34 -3.33 -2.99
N TRP A 50 8.52 -4.06 -2.23
CA TRP A 50 8.66 -4.19 -0.79
C TRP A 50 9.93 -4.94 -0.38
N ASP A 51 10.27 -6.04 -1.07
CA ASP A 51 11.50 -6.78 -0.81
C ASP A 51 12.75 -5.93 -1.04
N ARG A 52 12.73 -5.02 -2.04
CA ARG A 52 13.80 -4.05 -2.24
C ARG A 52 13.82 -2.96 -1.17
N ALA A 53 12.65 -2.45 -0.78
CA ALA A 53 12.52 -1.42 0.23
C ALA A 53 13.08 -1.85 1.59
N LYS A 54 12.89 -3.11 1.98
CA LYS A 54 13.47 -3.67 3.23
C LYS A 54 15.00 -3.63 3.29
N LEU A 55 15.67 -3.54 2.14
CA LEU A 55 17.13 -3.51 2.04
C LEU A 55 17.69 -2.10 1.87
N ALA A 56 16.83 -1.11 1.68
CA ALA A 56 17.24 0.27 1.49
C ALA A 56 17.43 0.98 2.83
N HIS A 57 18.33 1.97 2.83
CA HIS A 57 18.53 2.88 3.97
C HIS A 57 17.82 4.24 3.79
N ASP A 58 17.12 4.40 2.67
CA ASP A 58 16.42 5.63 2.30
C ASP A 58 14.93 5.59 2.72
N ILE A 59 14.30 6.77 2.72
CA ILE A 59 12.85 6.89 2.88
C ILE A 59 12.16 6.45 1.58
N LEU A 60 11.33 5.41 1.66
CA LEU A 60 10.53 4.95 0.52
C LEU A 60 9.05 5.29 0.71
N ILE A 61 8.47 5.93 -0.29
CA ILE A 61 7.03 6.24 -0.33
C ILE A 61 6.39 5.36 -1.40
N PHE A 62 5.38 4.60 -1.00
CA PHE A 62 4.55 3.80 -1.89
C PHE A 62 3.26 4.56 -2.19
N ASP A 63 3.00 4.83 -3.46
CA ASP A 63 1.72 5.38 -3.93
C ASP A 63 0.60 4.34 -3.82
N GLU A 64 0.93 3.06 -4.01
CA GLU A 64 0.05 1.91 -3.75
C GLU A 64 0.75 0.89 -2.83
N GLY A 65 0.17 0.66 -1.65
CA GLY A 65 0.68 -0.30 -0.67
C GLY A 65 -0.21 -1.53 -0.48
N TYR A 66 0.18 -2.43 0.42
CA TYR A 66 -0.60 -3.66 0.69
C TYR A 66 -2.01 -3.37 1.21
N VAL A 67 -2.17 -2.30 1.98
CA VAL A 67 -3.49 -1.80 2.42
C VAL A 67 -4.41 -1.51 1.22
N GLN A 68 -3.88 -0.93 0.15
CA GLN A 68 -4.65 -0.64 -1.07
C GLN A 68 -4.93 -1.92 -1.86
N ALA A 69 -3.99 -2.87 -1.91
CA ALA A 69 -4.22 -4.17 -2.54
C ALA A 69 -5.34 -4.95 -1.84
N VAL A 70 -5.33 -4.99 -0.50
CA VAL A 70 -6.40 -5.60 0.32
C VAL A 70 -7.74 -4.88 0.11
N GLY A 71 -7.76 -3.55 0.09
CA GLY A 71 -8.98 -2.78 -0.19
C GLY A 71 -9.53 -3.03 -1.60
N SER A 72 -8.65 -3.18 -2.60
CA SER A 72 -9.03 -3.51 -3.97
C SER A 72 -9.61 -4.93 -4.06
N LEU A 73 -9.01 -5.90 -3.36
CA LEU A 73 -9.56 -7.26 -3.26
C LEU A 73 -10.94 -7.27 -2.61
N ALA A 74 -11.08 -6.63 -1.46
CA ALA A 74 -12.35 -6.55 -0.75
C ALA A 74 -13.46 -5.93 -1.62
N LEU A 75 -13.11 -4.90 -2.38
CA LEU A 75 -14.02 -4.26 -3.31
C LEU A 75 -14.46 -5.19 -4.46
N LEU A 76 -13.51 -5.90 -5.07
CA LEU A 76 -13.74 -6.75 -6.24
C LEU A 76 -14.35 -8.12 -5.87
N ASN A 77 -14.14 -8.57 -4.63
CA ASN A 77 -14.85 -9.68 -4.02
C ASN A 77 -16.30 -9.28 -3.70
N GLY A 78 -16.51 -8.05 -3.22
CA GLY A 78 -17.83 -7.45 -3.01
C GLY A 78 -18.62 -7.99 -1.81
N ASN A 79 -18.05 -8.90 -1.02
CA ASN A 79 -18.64 -9.42 0.22
C ASN A 79 -17.57 -9.69 1.30
N ALA A 80 -16.45 -8.95 1.28
CA ALA A 80 -15.43 -9.11 2.30
C ALA A 80 -15.96 -8.58 3.64
N ASP A 81 -16.14 -9.50 4.60
CA ASP A 81 -16.52 -9.13 5.96
C ASP A 81 -15.34 -8.52 6.73
N LYS A 82 -15.65 -7.97 7.90
CA LYS A 82 -14.65 -7.29 8.74
C LYS A 82 -13.55 -8.25 9.25
N ALA A 83 -13.90 -9.49 9.60
CA ALA A 83 -12.96 -10.45 10.17
C ALA A 83 -11.93 -10.93 9.14
N VAL A 84 -12.37 -11.13 7.89
CA VAL A 84 -11.49 -11.42 6.76
C VAL A 84 -10.57 -10.23 6.52
N LEU A 85 -11.08 -9.00 6.53
CA LEU A 85 -10.25 -7.79 6.38
C LEU A 85 -9.21 -7.65 7.50
N GLU A 86 -9.58 -7.89 8.77
CA GLU A 86 -8.67 -7.86 9.91
C GLU A 86 -7.54 -8.89 9.75
N THR A 87 -7.88 -10.12 9.39
CA THR A 87 -6.92 -11.20 9.15
C THR A 87 -5.95 -10.83 8.04
N MET A 88 -6.47 -10.40 6.88
CA MET A 88 -5.65 -10.08 5.72
C MET A 88 -4.76 -8.86 5.96
N LEU A 89 -5.24 -7.85 6.69
CA LEU A 89 -4.41 -6.71 7.09
C LEU A 89 -3.34 -7.11 8.11
N GLY A 90 -3.60 -8.09 8.96
CA GLY A 90 -2.61 -8.67 9.88
C GLY A 90 -1.48 -9.42 9.17
N ASP A 91 -1.78 -10.09 8.05
CA ASP A 91 -0.83 -10.92 7.32
C ASP A 91 0.08 -10.15 6.35
N VAL A 92 -0.34 -8.95 5.94
CA VAL A 92 0.45 -8.15 4.98
C VAL A 92 1.59 -7.37 5.68
N PRO A 93 2.70 -7.14 4.97
CA PRO A 93 3.77 -6.28 5.47
C PRO A 93 3.28 -4.90 5.93
N VAL A 94 3.86 -4.44 7.03
CA VAL A 94 3.47 -3.20 7.72
C VAL A 94 4.46 -2.09 7.38
N ALA A 95 3.94 -0.95 6.91
CA ALA A 95 4.72 0.27 6.73
C ALA A 95 4.92 0.97 8.07
N ASP A 96 5.99 1.76 8.20
CA ASP A 96 6.26 2.54 9.41
C ASP A 96 5.06 3.41 9.78
N PHE A 97 4.44 4.03 8.77
CA PHE A 97 3.13 4.68 8.89
C PHE A 97 2.41 4.69 7.54
N THR A 98 1.10 4.96 7.57
CA THR A 98 0.24 5.02 6.38
C THR A 98 -0.29 6.43 6.19
N ILE A 99 -0.27 6.94 4.95
CA ILE A 99 -0.89 8.23 4.62
C ILE A 99 -2.29 7.96 4.07
N ARG A 100 -3.30 8.51 4.75
CA ARG A 100 -4.69 8.44 4.29
C ARG A 100 -5.09 9.75 3.63
N VAL A 101 -5.24 9.73 2.31
CA VAL A 101 -5.72 10.89 1.56
C VAL A 101 -7.24 10.97 1.64
N LEU A 102 -7.73 12.10 2.16
CA LEU A 102 -9.15 12.40 2.32
C LEU A 102 -9.60 13.41 1.27
N ALA A 103 -10.61 13.03 0.51
CA ALA A 103 -11.29 13.89 -0.43
C ALA A 103 -12.82 13.79 -0.23
N PRO A 104 -13.57 14.90 -0.41
CA PRO A 104 -15.03 14.85 -0.36
C PRO A 104 -15.60 13.84 -1.37
N ARG A 105 -16.66 13.12 -0.99
CA ARG A 105 -17.32 12.11 -1.86
C ARG A 105 -17.69 12.70 -3.22
N ALA A 106 -18.21 13.93 -3.25
CA ALA A 106 -18.55 14.63 -4.48
C ALA A 106 -17.33 14.87 -5.39
N THR A 107 -16.19 15.24 -4.81
CA THR A 107 -14.92 15.42 -5.53
C THR A 107 -14.42 14.09 -6.11
N VAL A 108 -14.50 12.99 -5.34
CA VAL A 108 -14.13 11.65 -5.82
C VAL A 108 -15.04 11.23 -6.98
N ALA A 109 -16.36 11.41 -6.83
CA ALA A 109 -17.33 11.09 -7.88
C ALA A 109 -17.07 11.89 -9.17
N ALA A 110 -16.84 13.19 -9.07
CA ALA A 110 -16.55 14.05 -10.24
C ALA A 110 -15.27 13.61 -10.96
N ARG A 111 -14.19 13.37 -10.21
CA ARG A 111 -12.90 12.89 -10.77
C ARG A 111 -13.05 11.52 -11.42
N LEU A 112 -13.81 10.62 -10.80
CA LEU A 112 -14.05 9.28 -11.34
C LEU A 112 -14.84 9.34 -12.65
N ARG A 113 -15.92 10.13 -12.72
CA ARG A 113 -16.68 10.33 -13.98
C ARG A 113 -15.78 10.85 -15.10
N GLN A 114 -14.99 11.88 -14.80
CA GLN A 114 -14.06 12.46 -15.77
C GLN A 114 -13.02 11.44 -16.27
N ARG A 115 -12.53 10.54 -15.41
CA ARG A 115 -11.63 9.45 -15.82
C ARG A 115 -12.35 8.45 -16.72
N MET A 116 -13.55 8.02 -16.34
CA MET A 116 -14.34 7.05 -17.11
C MET A 116 -14.74 7.57 -18.49
N GLU A 117 -15.04 8.87 -18.62
CA GLU A 117 -15.33 9.53 -19.89
C GLU A 117 -14.12 9.57 -20.83
N ARG A 118 -12.91 9.53 -20.27
CA ARG A 118 -11.64 9.61 -21.01
C ARG A 118 -10.95 8.26 -21.17
N ALA A 119 -11.48 7.20 -20.55
CA ALA A 119 -10.88 5.88 -20.54
C ALA A 119 -11.02 5.20 -21.91
N PRO A 120 -9.92 4.73 -22.52
CA PRO A 120 -9.96 3.91 -23.72
C PRO A 120 -10.86 2.66 -23.54
N PRO A 121 -11.57 2.19 -24.58
CA PRO A 121 -12.50 1.06 -24.46
C PRO A 121 -11.88 -0.22 -23.87
N ALA A 122 -10.61 -0.49 -24.18
CA ALA A 122 -9.89 -1.64 -23.65
C ALA A 122 -9.60 -1.51 -22.14
N GLU A 123 -9.29 -0.30 -21.65
CA GLU A 123 -9.01 -0.05 -20.23
C GLU A 123 -10.27 -0.19 -19.38
N ARG A 124 -11.44 0.17 -19.93
CA ARG A 124 -12.75 -0.01 -19.27
C ARG A 124 -13.07 -1.47 -18.93
N LEU A 125 -12.58 -2.44 -19.70
CA LEU A 125 -12.81 -3.86 -19.41
C LEU A 125 -12.09 -4.33 -18.13
N PHE A 126 -10.98 -3.66 -17.78
CA PHE A 126 -10.21 -3.95 -16.57
C PHE A 126 -10.68 -3.13 -15.36
N GLU A 127 -11.42 -2.05 -15.58
CA GLU A 127 -11.93 -1.17 -14.53
C GLU A 127 -13.22 -1.68 -13.90
N ALA A 128 -13.38 -1.35 -12.61
CA ALA A 128 -14.64 -1.51 -11.94
C ALA A 128 -15.63 -0.44 -12.43
N ASP A 129 -16.94 -0.74 -12.41
CA ASP A 129 -17.95 0.27 -12.75
C ASP A 129 -17.99 1.40 -11.70
N PHE A 130 -18.64 2.52 -12.06
CA PHE A 130 -18.73 3.70 -11.19
C PHE A 130 -19.20 3.36 -9.78
N GLU A 131 -20.28 2.57 -9.65
CA GLU A 131 -20.83 2.18 -8.35
C GLU A 131 -19.88 1.32 -7.52
N ILE A 132 -19.15 0.39 -8.16
CA ILE A 132 -18.16 -0.43 -7.48
C ILE A 132 -17.02 0.47 -6.99
N ASN A 133 -16.49 1.37 -7.82
CA ASN A 133 -15.48 2.33 -7.38
C ASN A 133 -15.98 3.23 -6.23
N MET A 134 -17.23 3.67 -6.25
CA MET A 134 -17.79 4.51 -5.18
C MET A 134 -18.01 3.75 -3.86
N ARG A 135 -18.13 2.42 -3.90
CA ARG A 135 -18.11 1.55 -2.69
C ARG A 135 -16.72 1.46 -2.06
N SER A 136 -15.64 1.80 -2.78
CA SER A 136 -14.30 1.79 -2.19
C SER A 136 -14.20 2.71 -0.97
N LEU A 137 -14.94 3.83 -0.96
CA LEU A 137 -14.95 4.77 0.16
C LEU A 137 -15.42 4.13 1.46
N SER A 138 -16.42 3.24 1.44
CA SER A 138 -16.86 2.53 2.63
C SER A 138 -15.87 1.43 3.02
N VAL A 139 -15.31 0.70 2.04
CA VAL A 139 -14.29 -0.32 2.29
C VAL A 139 -13.06 0.30 2.97
N PHE A 140 -12.55 1.40 2.44
CA PHE A 140 -11.40 2.10 3.02
C PHE A 140 -11.72 2.79 4.36
N ARG A 141 -12.99 3.09 4.66
CA ARG A 141 -13.39 3.51 6.00
C ARG A 141 -13.22 2.35 6.99
N THR A 142 -13.79 1.18 6.68
CA THR A 142 -13.64 -0.03 7.49
C THR A 142 -12.17 -0.41 7.69
N ILE A 143 -11.36 -0.37 6.63
CA ILE A 143 -9.92 -0.61 6.71
C ILE A 143 -9.25 0.41 7.64
N SER A 144 -9.59 1.70 7.53
CA SER A 144 -9.01 2.73 8.42
C SER A 144 -9.33 2.45 9.89
N ASP A 145 -10.56 2.01 10.19
CA ASP A 145 -10.99 1.67 11.54
C ASP A 145 -10.21 0.46 12.08
N ILE A 146 -9.97 -0.56 11.24
CA ILE A 146 -9.15 -1.74 11.57
C ILE A 146 -7.69 -1.36 11.83
N LEU A 147 -7.10 -0.55 10.94
CA LEU A 147 -5.71 -0.13 11.08
C LEU A 147 -5.52 0.71 12.36
N ALA A 148 -6.45 1.60 12.68
CA ALA A 148 -6.42 2.39 13.91
C ALA A 148 -6.56 1.49 15.16
N ALA A 149 -7.50 0.54 15.16
CA ALA A 149 -7.71 -0.39 16.27
C ALA A 149 -6.52 -1.33 16.51
N SER A 150 -5.74 -1.61 15.46
CA SER A 150 -4.50 -2.41 15.54
C SER A 150 -3.26 -1.59 15.89
N GLY A 151 -3.41 -0.31 16.24
CA GLY A 151 -2.31 0.56 16.64
C GLY A 151 -1.39 0.99 15.50
N ARG A 152 -1.83 0.84 14.24
CA ARG A 152 -1.04 1.32 13.10
C ARG A 152 -1.09 2.83 13.01
N ASP A 153 0.07 3.41 12.72
CA ASP A 153 0.24 4.86 12.58
C ASP A 153 -0.37 5.33 11.25
N ILE A 154 -1.35 6.23 11.33
CA ILE A 154 -2.09 6.75 10.17
C ILE A 154 -2.09 8.28 10.20
N VAL A 155 -1.47 8.88 9.20
CA VAL A 155 -1.47 10.34 8.99
C VAL A 155 -2.54 10.69 7.97
N CYS A 156 -3.52 11.51 8.36
CA CYS A 156 -4.58 11.96 7.46
C CYS A 156 -4.17 13.22 6.67
N ALA A 157 -4.31 13.18 5.35
CA ALA A 157 -4.03 14.30 4.45
C ALA A 157 -5.32 14.75 3.74
N ARG A 158 -5.84 15.95 4.04
CA ARG A 158 -7.07 16.48 3.44
C ARG A 158 -6.79 17.28 2.17
N THR A 159 -7.47 16.94 1.09
CA THR A 159 -7.26 17.54 -0.25
C THR A 159 -8.49 18.27 -0.79
N SER A 160 -9.31 18.85 0.09
CA SER A 160 -10.55 19.55 -0.28
C SER A 160 -10.31 20.91 -0.97
N SER A 161 -9.14 21.53 -0.78
CA SER A 161 -8.73 22.78 -1.42
C SER A 161 -7.21 22.82 -1.61
N GLN A 162 -6.71 23.80 -2.38
CA GLN A 162 -5.27 24.00 -2.53
C GLN A 162 -4.60 24.30 -1.18
N ARG A 163 -5.20 25.17 -0.35
CA ARG A 163 -4.72 25.47 0.99
C ARG A 163 -4.66 24.23 1.88
N SER A 164 -5.74 23.46 1.96
CA SER A 164 -5.77 22.24 2.79
C SER A 164 -4.78 21.19 2.33
N THR A 165 -4.54 21.10 1.01
CA THR A 165 -3.55 20.19 0.43
C THR A 165 -2.15 20.59 0.86
N MET A 166 -1.81 21.88 0.80
CA MET A 166 -0.51 22.39 1.22
C MET A 166 -0.28 22.19 2.73
N GLU A 167 -1.26 22.50 3.57
CA GLU A 167 -1.21 22.24 5.02
C GLU A 167 -1.02 20.74 5.31
N SER A 168 -1.75 19.88 4.61
CA SER A 168 -1.64 18.44 4.77
C SER A 168 -0.29 17.89 4.32
N ALA A 169 0.29 18.46 3.26
CA ALA A 169 1.63 18.09 2.81
C ALA A 169 2.69 18.40 3.87
N GLN A 170 2.61 19.57 4.50
CA GLN A 170 3.50 19.94 5.62
C GLN A 170 3.34 19.02 6.83
N VAL A 171 2.11 18.60 7.15
CA VAL A 171 1.86 17.64 8.24
C VAL A 171 2.49 16.28 7.93
N VAL A 172 2.31 15.78 6.70
CA VAL A 172 2.90 14.52 6.25
C VAL A 172 4.44 14.60 6.26
N GLU A 173 5.01 15.71 5.78
CA GLU A 173 6.46 15.94 5.79
C GLU A 173 7.02 15.90 7.23
N ARG A 174 6.38 16.59 8.17
CA ARG A 174 6.78 16.56 9.59
C ARG A 174 6.70 15.15 10.18
N ALA A 175 5.67 14.37 9.82
CA ALA A 175 5.53 13.00 10.27
C ALA A 175 6.64 12.09 9.71
N ILE A 176 7.01 12.26 8.43
CA ILE A 176 8.14 11.56 7.80
C ILE A 176 9.43 11.87 8.55
N ILE A 177 9.72 13.17 8.78
CA ILE A 177 10.94 13.61 9.46
C ILE A 177 11.00 13.06 10.89
N ALA A 178 9.90 13.18 11.65
CA ALA A 178 9.84 12.68 13.02
C ALA A 178 10.11 11.16 13.08
N ARG A 179 9.52 10.39 12.16
CA ARG A 179 9.75 8.95 12.09
C ARG A 179 11.19 8.61 11.69
N TYR A 180 11.74 9.33 10.73
CA TYR A 180 13.12 9.12 10.30
C TYR A 180 14.12 9.33 11.46
N ILE A 181 13.95 10.40 12.25
CA ILE A 181 14.80 10.69 13.42
C ILE A 181 14.66 9.62 14.51
N LEU A 182 13.45 9.13 14.77
CA LEU A 182 13.24 8.04 15.74
C LEU A 182 13.96 6.76 15.29
N SER A 183 13.86 6.41 14.01
CA SER A 183 14.51 5.21 13.46
C SER A 183 16.05 5.29 13.50
N THR A 184 16.64 6.47 13.28
CA THR A 184 18.11 6.64 13.36
C THR A 184 18.60 6.54 14.80
N THR A 185 17.89 7.16 15.74
CA THR A 185 18.28 7.15 17.17
C THR A 185 18.14 5.76 17.82
N ASP A 186 17.12 4.98 17.44
CA ASP A 186 17.00 3.57 17.85
C ASP A 186 18.09 2.68 17.24
N GLY A 187 18.48 2.95 15.98
CA GLY A 187 19.58 2.26 15.30
C GLY A 187 20.94 2.50 15.96
N GLU A 188 21.19 3.72 16.43
CA GLU A 188 22.42 4.07 17.17
C GLU A 188 22.47 3.41 18.55
N ARG A 189 21.36 3.41 19.31
CA ARG A 189 21.31 2.73 20.63
C ARG A 189 21.58 1.23 20.53
N ARG A 190 20.96 0.54 19.56
CA ARG A 190 21.21 -0.90 19.35
C ARG A 190 22.65 -1.22 18.95
N ARG A 191 23.35 -0.29 18.28
CA ARG A 191 24.77 -0.47 17.91
C ARG A 191 25.71 -0.25 19.10
N VAL A 192 25.35 0.64 20.03
CA VAL A 192 26.13 0.90 21.26
C VAL A 192 25.97 -0.24 22.28
N GLU A 193 24.83 -0.95 22.28
CA GLU A 193 24.57 -2.08 23.19
C GLU A 193 25.10 -3.43 22.71
N GLN A 194 25.63 -3.56 21.49
CA GLN A 194 26.38 -4.75 21.06
C GLN A 194 27.86 -4.56 21.40
N PRO A 195 28.43 -5.29 22.38
CA PRO A 195 29.85 -5.21 22.66
C PRO A 195 30.62 -5.75 21.46
N SER A 196 31.58 -4.96 21.00
CA SER A 196 32.61 -5.36 20.05
C SER A 196 33.39 -6.54 20.63
N GLU A 197 33.01 -7.78 20.30
CA GLU A 197 33.92 -8.93 20.39
C GLU A 197 35.01 -8.75 19.34
N ALA A 198 35.99 -7.94 19.68
CA ALA A 198 37.26 -7.84 18.99
C ALA A 198 38.35 -8.46 19.88
N VAL A 199 38.93 -9.53 19.35
CA VAL A 199 40.35 -9.88 19.47
C VAL A 199 40.82 -10.37 20.84
N GLY A 200 40.78 -11.70 21.00
CA GLY A 200 41.70 -12.43 21.89
C GLY A 200 42.88 -12.96 21.08
N CYS A 201 44.03 -12.33 21.26
CA CYS A 201 45.31 -12.64 20.66
C CYS A 201 45.73 -14.10 20.87
N HIS A 202 46.20 -14.77 19.82
CA HIS A 202 47.17 -15.85 19.97
C HIS A 202 48.33 -15.68 18.99
N GLY A 203 49.51 -15.52 19.55
CA GLY A 203 50.79 -15.89 18.97
C GLY A 203 51.79 -16.07 20.12
N PRO A 204 52.98 -16.64 19.87
CA PRO A 204 53.36 -17.50 18.76
C PRO A 204 53.18 -19.01 19.08
#